data_AF-D5AFG8-F1
#
_entry.id   AF-D5AFG8-F1
#
_cell.length_a   1.000
_cell.length_b   1.000
_cell.length_c   1.000
_cell.angle_alpha   90.00
_cell.angle_beta   90.00
_cell.angle_gamma   90.00
#
_symmetry.space_group_name_H-M   'P 1'
#
loop_
_entity.id
_entity.type
_entity.pdbx_description
1 polymer ?
#
loop_
_entity_poly.entity_id
_entity_poly.type
_entity_poly.pdbx_seq_one_letter_code
_entity_poly.pdbx_strand_id
1 'polypeptide(L)' 'MTALLQAYPNPQALVFGRFPKETKMTEEILLAILDKHPTLKTSPVLYDLDFAHTQPLFTIRIGEHVELDAEAFTIRFS' A
#
# COMPACT_ATOMS: atom_id res chain seq x y z
N MET A 1 6.85 -4.66 7.91
CA MET A 1 7.00 -3.26 7.46
C MET A 1 8.28 -2.61 7.96
N THR A 2 8.59 -2.63 9.27
CA THR A 2 9.82 -2.02 9.84
C THR A 2 11.11 -2.41 9.11
N ALA A 3 11.37 -3.71 8.93
CA ALA A 3 12.57 -4.18 8.24
C ALA A 3 12.64 -3.73 6.76
N LEU A 4 11.48 -3.64 6.07
CA LEU A 4 11.41 -3.15 4.70
C LEU A 4 11.76 -1.67 4.61
N LEU A 5 11.20 -0.84 5.49
CA LEU A 5 11.51 0.59 5.54
C LEU A 5 12.93 0.87 6.05
N GLN A 6 13.55 -0.05 6.79
CA GLN A 6 14.98 0.06 7.11
C GLN A 6 15.86 -0.17 5.88
N ALA A 7 15.51 -1.12 5.02
CA ALA A 7 16.23 -1.38 3.77
C ALA A 7 15.94 -0.32 2.68
N TYR A 8 14.71 0.21 2.65
CA TYR A 8 14.23 1.21 1.70
C TYR A 8 13.61 2.39 2.47
N PRO A 9 14.43 3.32 2.96
CA PRO A 9 13.98 4.36 3.90
C PRO A 9 12.99 5.37 3.32
N ASN A 10 13.04 5.62 2.02
CA ASN A 10 12.25 6.67 1.36
C ASN A 10 11.53 6.11 0.12
N PRO A 11 10.52 5.24 0.29
CA PRO A 11 9.73 4.78 -0.84
C PRO A 11 8.91 5.95 -1.43
N GLN A 12 8.77 5.98 -2.76
CA GLN A 12 7.97 6.99 -3.45
C GLN A 12 6.47 6.86 -3.16
N ALA A 13 5.99 5.65 -2.91
CA ALA A 13 4.62 5.34 -2.54
C ALA A 13 4.57 3.98 -1.82
N LEU A 14 3.48 3.72 -1.12
CA LEU A 14 3.18 2.41 -0.54
C LEU A 14 1.76 1.99 -0.92
N VAL A 15 1.60 0.73 -1.32
CA VAL A 15 0.30 0.17 -1.71
C VAL A 15 0.03 -1.11 -0.94
N PHE A 16 -1.19 -1.26 -0.42
CA PHE A 16 -1.66 -2.47 0.26
C PHE A 16 -2.84 -3.07 -0.49
N GLY A 17 -2.77 -4.38 -0.72
CA GLY A 17 -3.93 -5.13 -1.20
C GLY A 17 -4.95 -5.27 -0.07
N ARG A 18 -6.20 -5.60 -0.41
CA ARG A 18 -7.20 -5.90 0.61
C ARG A 18 -6.72 -7.05 1.49
N PHE A 19 -6.93 -6.91 2.79
CA PHE A 19 -6.62 -7.95 3.75
C PHE A 19 -7.73 -9.01 3.75
N PRO A 20 -7.39 -10.31 3.72
CA PRO A 20 -8.39 -11.37 3.89
C PRO A 20 -9.13 -11.25 5.23
N LYS A 21 -10.43 -11.56 5.25
CA LYS A 21 -11.31 -11.34 6.42
C LYS A 21 -10.84 -12.09 7.67
N GLU A 22 -10.23 -13.25 7.48
CA GLU A 22 -9.65 -14.11 8.52
C GLU A 22 -8.50 -13.44 9.29
N THR A 23 -7.84 -12.43 8.70
CA THR A 23 -6.77 -11.68 9.37
C THR A 23 -7.28 -10.74 10.46
N LYS A 24 -8.60 -10.44 10.47
CA LYS A 24 -9.22 -9.47 11.37
C LYS A 24 -8.58 -8.08 11.34
N MET A 25 -7.91 -7.76 10.23
CA MET A 25 -7.32 -6.44 10.02
C MET A 25 -8.43 -5.40 9.90
N THR A 26 -8.32 -4.29 10.64
CA THR A 26 -9.21 -3.13 10.53
C THR A 26 -8.43 -1.92 10.06
N GLU A 27 -9.15 -0.92 9.53
CA GLU A 27 -8.57 0.36 9.15
C GLU A 27 -7.89 1.04 10.35
N GLU A 28 -8.51 1.02 11.52
CA GLU A 28 -7.92 1.57 12.76
C GLU A 28 -6.56 0.94 13.08
N ILE A 29 -6.44 -0.39 12.99
CA ILE A 29 -5.17 -1.08 13.21
C ILE A 29 -4.15 -0.69 12.14
N LEU A 30 -4.57 -0.54 10.88
CA LEU A 30 -3.68 -0.17 9.78
C LEU A 30 -3.11 1.23 10.01
N LEU A 31 -3.98 2.20 10.30
CA LEU A 31 -3.58 3.58 10.57
C LEU A 31 -2.66 3.65 11.80
N ALA A 32 -2.96 2.93 12.88
CA ALA A 32 -2.10 2.86 14.06
C ALA A 32 -0.72 2.23 13.77
N ILE A 33 -0.62 1.33 12.78
CA ILE A 33 0.67 0.80 12.31
C ILE A 33 1.40 1.87 11.48
N LEU A 34 0.73 2.50 10.51
CA LEU A 34 1.32 3.53 9.64
C LEU A 34 1.85 4.73 10.46
N ASP A 35 1.14 5.14 11.50
CA ASP A 35 1.53 6.27 12.37
C ASP A 35 2.88 6.09 13.08
N LYS A 36 3.34 4.84 13.25
CA LYS A 36 4.64 4.53 13.85
C LYS A 36 5.82 4.78 12.89
N HIS A 37 5.55 5.14 11.64
CA HIS A 37 6.57 5.32 10.61
C HIS A 37 6.49 6.73 10.00
N PRO A 38 7.21 7.71 10.56
CA PRO A 38 7.16 9.10 10.10
C PRO A 38 7.46 9.31 8.62
N THR A 39 8.29 8.44 8.02
CA THR A 39 8.63 8.50 6.59
C THR A 39 7.42 8.30 5.68
N LEU A 40 6.37 7.63 6.15
CA LEU A 40 5.13 7.42 5.38
C LEU A 40 4.16 8.61 5.48
N LYS A 41 4.41 9.60 6.34
CA LYS A 41 3.54 10.79 6.45
C LYS A 41 3.67 11.74 5.25
N THR A 42 4.74 11.58 4.46
CA THR A 42 5.04 12.42 3.29
C THR A 42 4.92 11.67 1.97
N SER A 43 4.76 10.35 2.00
CA SER A 43 4.60 9.51 0.81
C SER A 43 3.16 9.03 0.70
N PRO A 44 2.57 9.00 -0.50
CA PRO A 44 1.21 8.51 -0.69
C PRO A 44 1.10 7.03 -0.31
N VAL A 45 0.03 6.71 0.41
CA VAL A 45 -0.32 5.34 0.81
C VAL A 45 -1.73 5.03 0.31
N LEU A 46 -1.89 4.00 -0.52
CA LEU A 46 -3.21 3.41 -0.82
C LEU A 46 -3.34 2.05 -0.16
N TYR A 47 -4.52 1.74 0.31
CA TYR A 47 -4.89 0.44 0.86
C TYR A 47 -6.25 0.01 0.30
N ASP A 48 -6.64 -1.23 0.58
CA ASP A 48 -7.87 -1.84 0.07
C ASP A 48 -7.90 -2.05 -1.46
N LEU A 49 -6.73 -2.24 -2.07
CA LEU A 49 -6.61 -2.46 -3.51
C LEU A 49 -6.90 -3.93 -3.88
N ASP A 50 -7.50 -4.14 -5.05
CA ASP A 50 -7.81 -5.43 -5.65
C ASP A 50 -6.54 -6.18 -6.12
N PHE A 51 -5.60 -6.52 -5.24
CA PHE A 51 -4.45 -7.36 -5.59
C PHE A 51 -4.07 -8.34 -4.48
N ALA A 52 -3.19 -9.29 -4.82
CA ALA A 52 -2.69 -10.34 -3.94
C ALA A 52 -3.73 -11.40 -3.52
N HIS A 53 -4.12 -11.44 -2.25
CA HIS A 53 -4.76 -12.61 -1.63
C HIS A 53 -6.30 -12.60 -1.66
N THR A 54 -6.92 -11.56 -2.20
CA THR A 54 -8.38 -11.47 -2.32
C THR A 54 -8.81 -11.41 -3.79
N GLN A 55 -10.08 -11.74 -4.05
CA GLN A 55 -10.67 -11.72 -5.39
C GLN A 55 -11.77 -10.65 -5.47
N PRO A 56 -11.95 -9.98 -6.62
CA PRO A 56 -11.12 -10.05 -7.83
C PRO A 56 -9.73 -9.41 -7.64
N LEU A 57 -8.80 -9.71 -8.55
CA LEU A 57 -7.46 -9.12 -8.56
C LEU A 57 -7.05 -8.53 -9.92
N PHE A 58 -6.36 -7.38 -9.90
CA PHE A 58 -5.59 -6.84 -11.01
C PHE A 58 -4.12 -7.30 -10.92
N THR A 59 -3.41 -7.18 -12.04
CA THR A 59 -2.00 -7.59 -12.18
C THR A 59 -1.10 -6.36 -12.27
N ILE A 60 0.01 -6.38 -11.54
CA ILE A 60 1.10 -5.40 -11.65
C ILE A 60 2.36 -6.13 -12.09
N ARG A 61 3.13 -5.55 -13.01
CA ARG A 61 4.45 -6.09 -13.37
C ARG A 61 5.52 -5.49 -12.46
N ILE A 62 6.37 -6.34 -11.92
CA ILE A 62 7.53 -5.88 -11.13
C ILE A 62 8.52 -5.18 -12.08
N GLY A 63 8.89 -3.95 -11.76
CA GLY A 63 9.78 -3.11 -12.57
C GLY A 63 9.07 -2.18 -13.55
N GLU A 64 7.74 -2.21 -13.61
CA GLU A 64 6.94 -1.25 -14.39
C GLU A 64 6.86 0.11 -13.67
N HIS A 65 6.77 1.19 -14.46
CA HIS A 65 6.46 2.52 -13.95
C HIS A 65 4.94 2.72 -13.88
N VAL A 66 4.47 3.25 -12.77
CA VAL A 66 3.05 3.55 -12.55
C VAL A 66 2.89 4.94 -11.96
N GLU A 67 1.78 5.60 -12.28
CA GLU A 67 1.36 6.82 -11.60
C GLU A 67 0.32 6.48 -10.54
N LEU A 68 0.39 7.16 -9.41
CA LEU A 68 -0.44 6.89 -8.25
C LEU A 68 -0.94 8.20 -7.66
N ASP A 69 -2.23 8.27 -7.40
CA ASP A 69 -2.92 9.42 -6.82
C ASP A 69 -3.77 8.94 -5.65
N ALA A 70 -3.36 9.29 -4.43
CA ALA A 70 -4.03 8.88 -3.20
C ALA A 70 -5.29 9.72 -2.89
N GLU A 71 -5.41 10.93 -3.45
CA GLU A 71 -6.60 11.77 -3.26
C GLU A 71 -7.73 11.31 -4.20
N ALA A 72 -7.39 11.03 -5.46
CA ALA A 72 -8.34 10.49 -6.43
C ALA A 72 -8.55 8.97 -6.30
N PHE A 73 -7.75 8.29 -5.47
CA PHE A 73 -7.70 6.84 -5.33
C PHE A 73 -7.52 6.11 -6.68
N THR A 74 -6.48 6.50 -7.43
CA THR A 74 -6.19 5.92 -8.75
C THR A 74 -4.77 5.41 -8.89
N ILE A 75 -4.61 4.35 -9.69
CA ILE A 75 -3.33 3.83 -10.17
C ILE A 75 -3.42 3.75 -11.69
N ARG A 76 -2.47 4.36 -12.39
CA ARG A 76 -2.35 4.29 -13.85
C ARG A 76 -1.10 3.52 -14.24
N PHE A 77 -1.29 2.55 -15.12
CA PHE A 77 -0.26 1.70 -15.72
C PHE A 77 0.07 2.27 -17.10
N SER A 78 1.35 2.48 -17.41
CA SER A 78 1.83 3.05 -18.67
C SER A 78 2.39 1.99 -19.61
#